data_AF-A0A3M6U0W5-F1
#
_entry.id   AF-A0A3M6U0W5-F1
#
_cell.length_a   1.000
_cell.length_b   1.000
_cell.length_c   1.000
_cell.angle_alpha   90.00
_cell.angle_beta   90.00
_cell.angle_gamma   90.00
#
_symmetry.space_group_name_H-M   'P 1'
#
loop_
_entity.id
_entity.type
_entity.pdbx_description
1 polymer ?
#
loop_
_entity_poly.entity_id
_entity_poly.type
_entity_poly.pdbx_seq_one_letter_code
_entity_poly.pdbx_strand_id
1 'polypeptide(L)'
;MYNLLLGLFLITFQVGCYGAPGPRMNGKQVVKRAVCTEDQLDKNPGCLYWKQSGYCDYEYVKTRCQESCGFCDPPPPQPSSFAIMLQHHMSIASIAYIAGAKACKANENDKKNGCKSWKNQGLCKNGQYHQFMKENCYVTCGYCIAPPTSPPRAMDPDACLKAHNEKRALHPGTPMLVWDDTLAQHAKTWADHLASKGTLEHAENTREGENLYYFGTSGSYVATCDDAVQAWYDEIKDYDYQNPVFSLSTGHFTAVVWKSTTRVGAALAKVVDGGYTKTYVVARYLPQGNTKGRFAENVLPLAS
;
A
#
# COMPACT_ATOMS: atom_id res chain seq x y z
N MET A 1 57.48 -62.18 -27.62
CA MET A 1 58.24 -61.33 -26.68
C MET A 1 57.27 -60.79 -25.65
N TYR A 2 57.70 -60.76 -24.40
CA TYR A 2 56.90 -60.68 -23.18
C TYR A 2 56.20 -59.34 -22.92
N ASN A 3 55.18 -59.45 -22.05
CA ASN A 3 54.66 -58.46 -21.10
C ASN A 3 53.74 -57.35 -21.62
N LEU A 4 52.78 -56.82 -20.87
CA LEU A 4 52.06 -57.16 -19.62
C LEU A 4 51.10 -55.97 -19.44
N LEU A 5 49.82 -56.18 -19.10
CA LEU A 5 49.10 -55.47 -18.01
C LEU A 5 47.58 -55.38 -18.23
N LEU A 6 46.92 -56.01 -17.25
CA LEU A 6 45.66 -55.65 -16.59
C LEU A 6 44.35 -55.80 -17.37
N GLY A 7 43.74 -56.97 -17.14
CA GLY A 7 42.29 -57.12 -17.16
C GLY A 7 41.65 -56.84 -15.78
N LEU A 8 40.34 -56.63 -15.80
CA LEU A 8 39.26 -57.27 -15.01
C LEU A 8 37.97 -56.48 -15.35
N PHE A 9 36.98 -57.00 -16.09
CA PHE A 9 35.90 -57.93 -15.66
C PHE A 9 35.28 -57.45 -14.31
N LEU A 10 33.99 -57.12 -14.12
CA LEU A 10 32.74 -57.70 -14.63
C LEU A 10 31.50 -56.98 -14.02
N ILE A 11 30.35 -57.17 -14.70
CA ILE A 11 29.00 -57.44 -14.15
C ILE A 11 28.08 -56.29 -13.69
N THR A 12 27.03 -56.18 -14.52
CA THR A 12 25.64 -55.77 -14.34
C THR A 12 24.99 -56.01 -12.96
N PHE A 13 23.99 -55.20 -12.57
CA PHE A 13 22.61 -55.65 -12.38
C PHE A 13 21.65 -54.48 -12.13
N GLN A 14 20.48 -54.59 -12.77
CA GLN A 14 19.29 -53.77 -12.60
C GLN A 14 18.76 -53.81 -11.16
N VAL A 15 18.18 -52.70 -10.73
CA VAL A 15 16.98 -52.74 -9.89
C VAL A 15 15.89 -51.99 -10.65
N GLY A 16 14.95 -52.75 -11.19
CA GLY A 16 13.65 -52.24 -11.64
C GLY A 16 12.56 -52.89 -10.78
N CYS A 17 11.52 -52.12 -10.49
CA CYS A 17 10.10 -52.52 -10.47
C CYS A 17 9.27 -51.22 -10.33
N TYR A 18 8.57 -50.78 -11.39
CA TYR A 18 7.14 -51.06 -11.68
C TYR A 18 6.23 -50.65 -10.51
N GLY A 19 5.28 -49.72 -10.58
CA GLY A 19 4.62 -49.01 -11.68
C GLY A 19 3.15 -48.80 -11.28
N ALA A 20 2.58 -47.61 -11.46
CA ALA A 20 1.15 -47.42 -11.70
C ALA A 20 0.91 -46.03 -12.36
N PRO A 21 0.09 -45.94 -13.44
CA PRO A 21 -0.09 -44.73 -14.22
C PRO A 21 -1.35 -43.93 -13.86
N GLY A 22 -1.25 -42.60 -13.90
CA GLY A 22 -2.38 -41.67 -14.07
C GLY A 22 -2.21 -40.32 -13.36
N PRO A 23 -2.78 -39.21 -13.87
CA PRO A 23 -3.70 -39.10 -14.99
C PRO A 23 -3.05 -38.59 -16.29
N ARG A 24 -3.58 -39.08 -17.41
CA ARG A 24 -3.44 -38.46 -18.73
C ARG A 24 -4.01 -37.05 -18.64
N MET A 25 -3.15 -36.05 -18.76
CA MET A 25 -3.60 -34.68 -19.04
C MET A 25 -4.22 -34.71 -20.43
N ASN A 26 -5.55 -34.63 -20.48
CA ASN A 26 -6.26 -34.31 -21.72
C ASN A 26 -5.59 -33.07 -22.31
N GLY A 27 -5.00 -33.24 -23.50
CA GLY A 27 -4.34 -32.18 -24.25
C GLY A 27 -5.32 -31.11 -24.69
N LYS A 28 -5.75 -30.27 -23.75
CA LYS A 28 -6.01 -28.87 -24.08
C LYS A 28 -4.64 -28.25 -24.22
N GLN A 29 -4.18 -28.08 -25.46
CA GLN A 29 -3.14 -27.11 -25.77
C GLN A 29 -3.50 -25.84 -25.01
N VAL A 30 -2.68 -25.47 -24.01
CA VAL A 30 -2.75 -24.15 -23.42
C VAL A 30 -2.29 -23.22 -24.52
N VAL A 31 -3.25 -22.69 -25.28
CA VAL A 31 -3.00 -21.63 -26.24
C VAL A 31 -2.50 -20.46 -25.39
N LYS A 32 -1.19 -20.24 -25.36
CA LYS A 32 -0.60 -19.05 -24.72
C LYS A 32 -1.26 -17.84 -25.36
N ARG A 33 -2.03 -17.06 -24.60
CA ARG A 33 -2.58 -15.81 -25.10
C ARG A 33 -1.47 -14.78 -25.11
N ALA A 34 -1.60 -13.77 -25.96
CA ALA A 34 -0.69 -12.64 -25.92
C ALA A 34 -0.82 -11.94 -24.55
N VAL A 35 0.29 -11.38 -24.06
CA VAL A 35 0.27 -10.52 -22.87
C VAL A 35 -0.46 -9.21 -23.21
N CYS A 36 -1.33 -8.73 -22.32
CA CYS A 36 -2.04 -7.47 -22.53
C CYS A 36 -1.06 -6.30 -22.68
N THR A 37 -1.23 -5.47 -23.72
CA THR A 37 -0.60 -4.14 -23.80
C THR A 37 -1.32 -3.15 -22.87
N GLU A 38 -0.73 -1.98 -22.61
CA GLU A 38 -1.32 -0.98 -21.70
C GLU A 38 -2.75 -0.56 -22.10
N ASP A 39 -3.03 -0.50 -23.40
CA ASP A 39 -4.34 -0.20 -23.95
C ASP A 39 -5.32 -1.38 -23.92
N GLN A 40 -4.87 -2.57 -23.52
CA GLN A 40 -5.67 -3.77 -23.35
C GLN A 40 -5.92 -4.11 -21.87
N LEU A 41 -5.35 -3.37 -20.92
CA LEU A 41 -5.69 -3.52 -19.50
C LEU A 41 -7.15 -3.15 -19.24
N ASP A 42 -7.72 -3.69 -18.17
CA ASP A 42 -9.09 -3.40 -17.78
C ASP A 42 -9.30 -1.90 -17.54
N LYS A 43 -10.11 -1.27 -18.41
CA LYS A 43 -10.41 0.17 -18.40
C LYS A 43 -11.62 0.51 -17.53
N ASN A 44 -12.21 -0.47 -16.87
CA ASN A 44 -13.40 -0.28 -16.06
C ASN A 44 -13.32 -1.11 -14.76
N PRO A 45 -13.59 -0.50 -13.59
CA PRO A 45 -13.55 -1.23 -12.31
C PRO A 45 -14.60 -2.36 -12.21
N GLY A 46 -15.62 -2.37 -13.07
CA GLY A 46 -16.64 -3.43 -13.15
C GLY A 46 -16.21 -4.70 -13.89
N CYS A 47 -15.00 -4.78 -14.45
CA CYS A 47 -14.58 -5.89 -15.30
C CYS A 47 -14.59 -7.26 -14.60
N LEU A 48 -14.18 -7.34 -13.33
CA LEU A 48 -14.26 -8.56 -12.53
C LEU A 48 -15.72 -9.00 -12.29
N TYR A 49 -16.60 -8.05 -12.00
CA TYR A 49 -18.03 -8.30 -11.82
C TYR A 49 -18.68 -8.82 -13.11
N TRP A 50 -18.36 -8.20 -14.25
CA TRP A 50 -18.90 -8.61 -15.55
C TRP A 50 -18.37 -9.96 -16.02
N LYS A 51 -17.11 -10.28 -15.73
CA LYS A 51 -16.57 -11.63 -15.90
C LYS A 51 -17.36 -12.66 -15.10
N GLN A 52 -17.54 -12.42 -13.80
CA GLN A 52 -18.26 -13.33 -12.90
C GLN A 52 -19.74 -13.50 -13.28
N SER A 53 -20.32 -12.47 -13.89
CA SER A 53 -21.71 -12.46 -14.34
C SER A 53 -21.91 -12.93 -15.80
N GLY A 54 -20.85 -13.35 -16.49
CA GLY A 54 -20.94 -13.93 -17.84
C GLY A 54 -21.12 -12.91 -18.97
N TYR A 55 -20.78 -11.63 -18.78
CA TYR A 55 -20.99 -10.56 -19.76
C TYR A 55 -19.82 -10.34 -20.73
N CYS A 56 -18.82 -11.24 -20.76
CA CYS A 56 -17.62 -11.07 -21.59
C CYS A 56 -17.87 -11.06 -23.10
N ASP A 57 -19.06 -11.47 -23.55
CA ASP A 57 -19.44 -11.45 -24.97
C ASP A 57 -20.00 -10.12 -25.47
N TYR A 58 -20.32 -9.19 -24.56
CA TYR A 58 -20.86 -7.88 -24.90
C TYR A 58 -19.77 -6.97 -25.45
N GLU A 59 -20.03 -6.27 -26.55
CA GLU A 59 -19.06 -5.43 -27.27
C GLU A 59 -18.40 -4.38 -26.36
N TYR A 60 -19.19 -3.81 -25.46
CA TYR A 60 -18.71 -2.87 -24.45
C TYR A 60 -17.71 -3.50 -23.46
N VAL A 61 -17.95 -4.75 -23.05
CA VAL A 61 -17.10 -5.49 -22.12
C VAL A 61 -15.86 -6.00 -22.84
N LYS A 62 -16.00 -6.51 -24.07
CA LYS A 62 -14.87 -6.92 -24.94
C LYS A 62 -13.84 -5.82 -25.12
N THR A 63 -14.28 -4.59 -25.35
CA THR A 63 -13.36 -3.48 -25.62
C THR A 63 -12.72 -2.88 -24.36
N ARG A 64 -13.27 -3.14 -23.17
CA ARG A 64 -12.84 -2.51 -21.91
C ARG A 64 -12.34 -3.46 -20.83
N CYS A 65 -12.54 -4.78 -20.98
CA CYS A 65 -12.26 -5.78 -19.96
C CYS A 65 -11.45 -6.96 -20.51
N GLN A 66 -10.39 -6.66 -21.27
CA GLN A 66 -9.68 -7.69 -22.02
C GLN A 66 -8.88 -8.63 -21.12
N GLU A 67 -8.33 -8.13 -20.02
CA GLU A 67 -7.61 -8.91 -19.02
C GLU A 67 -8.56 -9.78 -18.20
N SER A 68 -9.58 -9.16 -17.58
CA SER A 68 -10.56 -9.89 -16.75
C SER A 68 -11.25 -11.00 -17.52
N CYS A 69 -11.68 -10.72 -18.76
CA CYS A 69 -12.35 -11.70 -19.61
C CYS A 69 -11.40 -12.69 -20.29
N GLY A 70 -10.08 -12.57 -20.08
CA GLY A 70 -9.11 -13.53 -20.58
C GLY A 70 -8.94 -13.49 -22.10
N PHE A 71 -9.04 -12.32 -22.71
CA PHE A 71 -8.68 -12.11 -24.11
C PHE A 71 -7.16 -12.00 -24.29
N CYS A 72 -6.46 -11.56 -23.23
CA CYS A 72 -5.01 -11.55 -23.12
C CYS A 72 -4.60 -12.04 -21.71
N ASP A 73 -3.35 -12.47 -21.56
CA ASP A 73 -2.80 -12.82 -20.25
C ASP A 73 -2.27 -11.54 -19.57
N PRO A 74 -2.44 -11.37 -18.24
CA PRO A 74 -2.00 -10.18 -17.53
C PRO A 74 -0.48 -9.99 -17.69
N PRO A 75 0.01 -8.75 -17.79
CA PRO A 75 1.45 -8.52 -17.77
C PRO A 75 2.05 -9.13 -16.51
N PRO A 76 3.26 -9.73 -16.60
CA PRO A 76 3.94 -10.24 -15.42
C PRO A 76 4.00 -9.11 -14.38
N PRO A 77 3.80 -9.41 -13.09
CA PRO A 77 3.78 -8.39 -12.06
C PRO A 77 5.04 -7.55 -12.21
N GLN A 78 4.84 -6.28 -12.56
CA GLN A 78 5.96 -5.34 -12.67
C GLN A 78 6.65 -5.36 -11.31
N PRO A 79 7.98 -5.50 -11.25
CA PRO A 79 8.68 -5.31 -10.00
C PRO A 79 8.21 -3.98 -9.44
N SER A 80 7.67 -3.99 -8.22
CA SER A 80 7.33 -2.75 -7.54
C SER A 80 8.56 -1.84 -7.63
N SER A 81 8.36 -0.53 -7.71
CA SER A 81 9.45 0.45 -7.79
C SER A 81 10.53 0.22 -6.71
N PHE A 82 10.18 -0.51 -5.64
CA PHE A 82 11.04 -1.01 -4.59
C PHE A 82 12.05 -2.11 -4.98
N ALA A 83 11.73 -3.05 -5.88
CA ALA A 83 12.68 -4.11 -6.27
C ALA A 83 13.82 -3.58 -7.18
N ILE A 84 13.61 -2.44 -7.85
CA ILE A 84 14.69 -1.70 -8.54
C ILE A 84 15.51 -0.89 -7.52
N MET A 85 14.89 -0.41 -6.45
CA MET A 85 15.55 0.42 -5.42
C MET A 85 16.37 -0.39 -4.41
N LEU A 86 16.13 -1.71 -4.27
CA LEU A 86 16.80 -2.51 -3.24
C LEU A 86 18.18 -3.05 -3.63
N GLN A 87 18.69 -2.80 -4.84
CA GLN A 87 20.06 -3.20 -5.21
C GLN A 87 21.05 -2.05 -5.34
N HIS A 88 20.63 -0.81 -5.60
CA HIS A 88 21.55 0.33 -5.68
C HIS A 88 20.99 1.51 -4.90
N HIS A 89 21.76 2.00 -3.93
CA HIS A 89 21.54 3.28 -3.23
C HIS A 89 21.47 4.44 -4.23
N MET A 90 20.31 4.65 -4.83
CA MET A 90 20.11 5.64 -5.86
C MET A 90 19.77 6.98 -5.22
N SER A 91 20.70 7.93 -5.34
CA SER A 91 20.53 9.34 -5.01
C SER A 91 19.34 9.96 -5.78
N ILE A 92 18.80 11.08 -5.28
CA ILE A 92 17.72 11.91 -5.84
C ILE A 92 17.87 12.15 -7.36
N ALA A 93 19.11 12.14 -7.87
CA ALA A 93 19.42 12.21 -9.30
C ALA A 93 18.76 11.13 -10.17
N SER A 94 18.40 9.98 -9.58
CA SER A 94 17.91 8.80 -10.30
C SER A 94 16.38 8.77 -10.44
N ILE A 95 15.66 9.41 -9.51
CA ILE A 95 14.21 9.61 -9.61
C ILE A 95 13.89 10.66 -10.69
N ALA A 96 14.75 11.66 -10.86
CA ALA A 96 14.65 12.65 -11.94
C ALA A 96 14.76 12.03 -13.35
N TYR A 97 15.43 10.88 -13.48
CA TYR A 97 15.69 10.23 -14.77
C TYR A 97 14.44 9.53 -15.35
N ILE A 98 13.53 9.00 -14.51
CA ILE A 98 12.39 8.19 -14.97
C ILE A 98 11.24 9.07 -15.52
N ALA A 99 11.13 10.34 -15.10
CA ALA A 99 10.06 11.25 -15.53
C ALA A 99 10.50 12.32 -16.56
N GLY A 100 11.78 12.33 -16.96
CA GLY A 100 12.35 13.43 -17.77
C GLY A 100 12.32 14.81 -17.10
N ALA A 101 11.90 14.89 -15.83
CA ALA A 101 11.81 16.13 -15.08
C ALA A 101 13.12 16.36 -14.32
N LYS A 102 13.78 17.48 -14.64
CA LYS A 102 15.05 17.87 -14.02
C LYS A 102 14.83 18.32 -12.57
N ALA A 103 15.82 18.10 -11.70
CA ALA A 103 15.83 18.72 -10.37
C ALA A 103 15.78 20.26 -10.50
N CYS A 104 15.01 20.92 -9.62
CA CYS A 104 14.93 22.38 -9.61
C CYS A 104 16.29 22.99 -9.27
N LYS A 105 16.65 24.06 -9.98
CA LYS A 105 17.75 24.95 -9.57
C LYS A 105 17.35 25.73 -8.32
N ALA A 106 18.33 26.30 -7.61
CA ALA A 106 18.12 27.02 -6.35
C ALA A 106 17.10 28.18 -6.41
N ASN A 107 16.80 28.70 -7.60
CA ASN A 107 15.84 29.78 -7.86
C ASN A 107 14.53 29.33 -8.53
N GLU A 108 14.34 28.03 -8.76
CA GLU A 108 13.18 27.46 -9.44
C GLU A 108 12.19 26.89 -8.42
N ASN A 109 11.35 27.76 -7.86
CA ASN A 109 10.28 27.41 -6.91
C ASN A 109 8.94 28.00 -7.35
N ASP A 110 7.84 27.56 -6.74
CA ASP A 110 6.55 28.24 -6.89
C ASP A 110 6.59 29.60 -6.20
N LYS A 111 6.34 30.67 -6.96
CA LYS A 111 6.37 32.07 -6.50
C LYS A 111 5.01 32.61 -6.08
N LYS A 112 3.94 31.85 -6.37
CA LYS A 112 2.55 32.27 -6.14
C LYS A 112 1.79 31.17 -5.40
N ASN A 113 0.98 31.56 -4.42
CA ASN A 113 0.20 30.63 -3.61
C ASN A 113 -0.97 29.98 -4.39
N GLY A 114 -1.35 30.54 -5.55
CA GLY A 114 -2.45 30.05 -6.40
C GLY A 114 -2.12 28.85 -7.29
N CYS A 115 -0.87 28.40 -7.33
CA CYS A 115 -0.39 27.44 -8.33
C CYS A 115 -1.19 26.12 -8.34
N LYS A 116 -1.55 25.57 -7.18
CA LYS A 116 -2.33 24.31 -7.08
C LYS A 116 -3.71 24.44 -7.71
N SER A 117 -4.39 25.56 -7.46
CA SER A 117 -5.71 25.85 -8.06
C SER A 117 -5.62 26.00 -9.57
N TRP A 118 -4.63 26.75 -10.06
CA TRP A 118 -4.40 26.96 -11.49
C TRP A 118 -3.98 25.70 -12.24
N LYS A 119 -3.20 24.81 -11.61
CA LYS A 119 -2.91 23.47 -12.15
C LYS A 119 -4.19 22.66 -12.35
N ASN A 120 -5.08 22.64 -11.36
CA ASN A 120 -6.35 21.90 -11.44
C ASN A 120 -7.27 22.45 -12.54
N GLN A 121 -7.12 23.73 -12.90
CA GLN A 121 -7.79 24.36 -14.03
C GLN A 121 -7.10 24.08 -15.39
N GLY A 122 -6.04 23.27 -15.41
CA GLY A 122 -5.32 22.89 -16.62
C GLY A 122 -4.33 23.94 -17.15
N LEU A 123 -4.06 25.02 -16.41
CA LEU A 123 -3.28 26.18 -16.89
C LEU A 123 -1.79 25.90 -17.09
N CYS A 124 -1.27 24.76 -16.58
CA CYS A 124 0.11 24.32 -16.81
C CYS A 124 0.37 23.83 -18.26
N LYS A 125 -0.69 23.71 -19.08
CA LYS A 125 -0.63 23.27 -20.47
C LYS A 125 -0.77 24.48 -21.41
N ASN A 126 -0.45 24.28 -22.70
CA ASN A 126 -0.48 25.31 -23.75
C ASN A 126 -1.72 26.21 -23.67
N GLY A 127 -1.54 27.52 -23.76
CA GLY A 127 -2.60 28.52 -23.67
C GLY A 127 -2.08 29.89 -23.24
N GLN A 128 -2.98 30.88 -23.13
CA GLN A 128 -2.63 32.28 -22.80
C GLN A 128 -1.89 32.44 -21.47
N TYR A 129 -2.14 31.56 -20.50
CA TYR A 129 -1.54 31.60 -19.17
C TYR A 129 -0.34 30.67 -19.01
N HIS A 130 0.03 29.91 -20.04
CA HIS A 130 1.13 28.93 -19.97
C HIS A 130 2.46 29.58 -19.58
N GLN A 131 2.75 30.76 -20.15
CA GLN A 131 3.98 31.49 -19.83
C GLN A 131 3.98 32.00 -18.38
N PHE A 132 2.84 32.51 -17.91
CA PHE A 132 2.67 32.92 -16.51
C PHE A 132 2.90 31.75 -15.55
N MET A 133 2.35 30.57 -15.88
CA MET A 133 2.51 29.36 -15.09
C MET A 133 3.96 28.87 -15.10
N LYS A 134 4.67 28.94 -16.24
CA LYS A 134 6.11 28.64 -16.32
C LYS A 134 6.94 29.54 -15.43
N GLU A 135 6.61 30.81 -15.28
CA GLU A 135 7.44 31.76 -14.51
C GLU A 135 7.16 31.75 -13.00
N ASN A 136 5.96 31.30 -12.61
CA ASN A 136 5.44 31.45 -11.25
C ASN A 136 5.10 30.12 -10.55
N CYS A 137 4.95 29.02 -11.28
CA CYS A 137 4.46 27.73 -10.77
C CYS A 137 5.33 26.54 -11.22
N TYR A 138 6.65 26.69 -11.09
CA TYR A 138 7.68 25.74 -11.54
C TYR A 138 7.46 24.31 -11.04
N VAL A 139 7.31 24.16 -9.72
CA VAL A 139 7.25 22.86 -9.04
C VAL A 139 5.86 22.28 -9.19
N THR A 140 4.82 23.08 -8.96
CA THR A 140 3.44 22.62 -9.07
C THR A 140 3.12 22.11 -10.48
N CYS A 141 3.55 22.79 -11.54
CA CYS A 141 3.35 22.35 -12.92
C CYS A 141 4.28 21.22 -13.37
N GLY A 142 5.24 20.80 -12.52
CA GLY A 142 6.15 19.70 -12.82
C GLY A 142 7.24 20.07 -13.84
N TYR A 143 7.57 21.36 -14.01
CA TYR A 143 8.69 21.77 -14.87
C TYR A 143 10.05 21.43 -14.25
N CYS A 144 10.09 21.27 -12.93
CA CYS A 144 11.21 20.70 -12.20
C CYS A 144 10.73 19.99 -10.93
N ILE A 145 11.58 19.13 -10.37
CA ILE A 145 11.35 18.45 -9.09
C ILE A 145 12.14 19.19 -8.01
N ALA A 146 11.45 19.85 -7.08
CA ALA A 146 12.10 20.49 -5.95
C ALA A 146 12.62 19.42 -4.98
N PRO A 147 13.80 19.61 -4.37
CA PRO A 147 14.21 18.77 -3.25
C PRO A 147 13.15 18.85 -2.14
N PRO A 148 12.88 17.77 -1.40
CA PRO A 148 11.90 17.78 -0.32
C PRO A 148 12.26 18.87 0.68
N THR A 149 11.41 19.90 0.78
CA THR A 149 11.60 21.04 1.68
C THR A 149 11.15 20.74 3.11
N SER A 150 10.44 19.62 3.31
CA SER A 150 10.11 19.09 4.64
C SER A 150 11.22 18.14 5.10
N PRO A 151 11.59 18.15 6.39
CA PRO A 151 12.44 17.08 6.94
C PRO A 151 11.83 15.71 6.62
N PRO A 152 12.66 14.65 6.51
CA PRO A 152 12.17 13.29 6.30
C PRO A 152 11.01 13.01 7.26
N ARG A 153 9.88 12.56 6.72
CA ARG A 153 8.71 12.24 7.52
C ARG A 153 9.14 11.19 8.55
N ALA A 154 8.82 11.42 9.83
CA ALA A 154 9.23 10.51 10.91
C ALA A 154 8.62 9.10 10.77
N MET A 155 7.59 8.95 9.93
CA MET A 155 6.90 7.72 9.57
C MET A 155 6.85 7.59 8.05
N ASP A 156 7.06 6.38 7.54
CA ASP A 156 6.83 6.02 6.13
C ASP A 156 5.33 5.73 5.88
N PRO A 157 4.63 6.54 5.05
CA PRO A 157 3.23 6.31 4.69
C PRO A 157 2.94 4.94 4.09
N ASP A 158 3.83 4.43 3.22
CA ASP A 158 3.58 3.20 2.47
C ASP A 158 3.67 1.99 3.39
N ALA A 159 4.67 1.97 4.28
CA ALA A 159 4.80 0.93 5.31
C ALA A 159 3.57 0.91 6.24
N CYS A 160 3.09 2.08 6.65
CA CYS A 160 1.94 2.20 7.53
C CYS A 160 0.62 1.77 6.86
N LEU A 161 0.42 2.16 5.60
CA LEU A 161 -0.73 1.73 4.80
C LEU A 161 -0.69 0.21 4.57
N LYS A 162 0.50 -0.33 4.27
CA LYS A 162 0.72 -1.77 4.10
C LYS A 162 0.34 -2.53 5.36
N ALA A 163 0.83 -2.11 6.54
CA ALA A 163 0.51 -2.77 7.81
C ALA A 163 -1.01 -2.87 8.05
N HIS A 164 -1.75 -1.78 7.81
CA HIS A 164 -3.22 -1.81 7.90
C HIS A 164 -3.85 -2.77 6.90
N ASN A 165 -3.43 -2.70 5.63
CA ASN A 165 -4.02 -3.49 4.56
C ASN A 165 -3.71 -4.98 4.67
N GLU A 166 -2.56 -5.36 5.23
CA GLU A 166 -2.24 -6.75 5.57
C GLU A 166 -3.19 -7.30 6.63
N LYS A 167 -3.52 -6.51 7.66
CA LYS A 167 -4.51 -6.92 8.66
C LYS A 167 -5.91 -7.02 8.05
N ARG A 168 -6.33 -6.02 7.27
CA ARG A 168 -7.66 -6.02 6.62
C ARG A 168 -7.86 -7.18 5.65
N ALA A 169 -6.81 -7.60 4.96
CA ALA A 169 -6.86 -8.74 4.04
C ALA A 169 -7.18 -10.08 4.73
N LEU A 170 -6.96 -10.20 6.05
CA LEU A 170 -7.33 -11.38 6.84
C LEU A 170 -8.84 -11.52 7.02
N HIS A 171 -9.61 -10.46 6.74
CA HIS A 171 -11.06 -10.38 6.92
C HIS A 171 -11.76 -10.31 5.55
N PRO A 172 -12.30 -11.43 5.03
CA PRO A 172 -12.95 -11.44 3.72
C PRO A 172 -14.08 -10.43 3.62
N GLY A 173 -14.10 -9.65 2.54
CA GLY A 173 -15.11 -8.61 2.32
C GLY A 173 -14.77 -7.25 2.93
N THR A 174 -13.57 -7.09 3.52
CA THR A 174 -13.04 -5.82 4.01
C THR A 174 -12.10 -5.19 2.97
N PRO A 175 -12.50 -4.10 2.27
CA PRO A 175 -11.67 -3.47 1.23
C PRO A 175 -10.38 -2.86 1.77
N MET A 176 -9.34 -2.75 0.94
CA MET A 176 -8.12 -2.04 1.29
C MET A 176 -8.36 -0.54 1.47
N LEU A 177 -7.63 0.06 2.41
CA LEU A 177 -7.57 1.50 2.60
C LEU A 177 -6.66 2.14 1.55
N VAL A 178 -6.88 3.44 1.31
CA VAL A 178 -5.94 4.31 0.63
C VAL A 178 -5.39 5.36 1.59
N TRP A 179 -4.15 5.80 1.36
CA TRP A 179 -3.54 6.85 2.17
C TRP A 179 -4.17 8.23 1.88
N ASP A 180 -4.35 9.05 2.91
CA ASP A 180 -4.81 10.44 2.79
C ASP A 180 -3.85 11.37 3.54
N ASP A 181 -3.14 12.23 2.79
CA ASP A 181 -2.17 13.18 3.36
C ASP A 181 -2.79 14.24 4.27
N THR A 182 -4.10 14.51 4.13
CA THR A 182 -4.82 15.44 5.02
C THR A 182 -5.02 14.79 6.38
N LEU A 183 -5.47 13.54 6.40
CA LEU A 183 -5.58 12.74 7.62
C LEU A 183 -4.21 12.58 8.31
N ALA A 184 -3.14 12.37 7.53
CA ALA A 184 -1.78 12.28 8.08
C ALA A 184 -1.30 13.60 8.71
N GLN A 185 -1.68 14.76 8.14
CA GLN A 185 -1.40 16.06 8.75
C GLN A 185 -2.16 16.25 10.06
N HIS A 186 -3.45 15.91 10.11
CA HIS A 186 -4.24 15.97 11.34
C HIS A 186 -3.67 15.02 12.41
N ALA A 187 -3.29 13.81 12.01
CA ALA A 187 -2.60 12.85 12.88
C ALA A 187 -1.29 13.42 13.42
N LYS A 188 -0.50 14.12 12.59
CA LYS A 188 0.78 14.73 13.02
C LYS A 188 0.56 15.83 14.05
N THR A 189 -0.39 16.73 13.80
CA THR A 189 -0.76 17.79 14.75
C THR A 189 -1.15 17.18 16.10
N TRP A 190 -1.93 16.10 16.09
CA TRP A 190 -2.35 15.46 17.34
C TRP A 190 -1.21 14.69 18.02
N ALA A 191 -0.38 13.97 17.27
CA ALA A 191 0.79 13.27 17.82
C ALA A 191 1.75 14.25 18.53
N ASP A 192 1.98 15.43 17.94
CA ASP A 192 2.80 16.48 18.55
C ASP A 192 2.15 17.04 19.82
N HIS A 193 0.82 17.23 19.82
CA HIS A 193 0.07 17.65 21.01
C HIS A 193 0.23 16.63 22.15
N LEU A 194 0.00 15.34 21.88
CA LEU A 194 0.16 14.26 22.86
C LEU A 194 1.60 14.15 23.38
N ALA A 195 2.58 14.30 22.50
CA ALA A 195 3.99 14.32 22.87
C ALA A 195 4.32 15.50 23.80
N SER A 196 3.77 16.68 23.54
CA SER A 196 3.96 17.86 24.39
C SER A 196 3.28 17.71 25.75
N LYS A 197 2.11 17.07 25.80
CA LYS A 197 1.35 16.81 27.02
C LYS A 197 1.91 15.65 27.85
N GLY A 198 2.52 14.67 27.20
CA GLY A 198 3.06 13.47 27.84
C GLY A 198 2.03 12.36 28.11
N THR A 199 0.77 12.51 27.68
CA THR A 199 -0.33 11.57 27.96
C THR A 199 -1.13 11.25 26.70
N LEU A 200 -1.79 10.09 26.64
CA LEU A 200 -2.76 9.80 25.58
C LEU A 200 -4.13 10.38 25.92
N GLU A 201 -4.71 11.08 24.97
CA GLU A 201 -6.11 11.52 24.99
C GLU A 201 -6.66 11.62 23.58
N HIS A 202 -7.94 11.30 23.41
CA HIS A 202 -8.59 11.42 22.12
C HIS A 202 -8.83 12.87 21.72
N ALA A 203 -8.74 13.16 20.43
CA ALA A 203 -9.10 14.46 19.92
C ALA A 203 -10.62 14.68 19.94
N GLU A 204 -11.03 15.85 20.44
CA GLU A 204 -12.43 16.23 20.46
C GLU A 204 -12.90 16.82 19.13
N ASN A 205 -14.21 16.72 18.87
CA ASN A 205 -14.91 17.40 17.77
C ASN A 205 -14.35 17.12 16.36
N THR A 206 -13.72 15.95 16.18
CA THR A 206 -13.27 15.51 14.85
C THR A 206 -14.35 14.64 14.19
N ARG A 207 -14.48 14.73 12.87
CA ARG A 207 -15.37 13.86 12.07
C ARG A 207 -14.62 12.64 11.51
N GLU A 208 -13.58 12.22 12.22
CA GLU A 208 -12.63 11.19 11.83
C GLU A 208 -12.59 10.12 12.92
N GLY A 209 -12.34 8.87 12.54
CA GLY A 209 -11.96 7.84 13.50
C GLY A 209 -10.53 8.08 13.97
N GLU A 210 -10.18 7.59 15.15
CA GLU A 210 -8.85 7.77 15.73
C GLU A 210 -8.40 6.52 16.48
N ASN A 211 -7.16 6.10 16.23
CA ASN A 211 -6.43 5.18 17.10
C ASN A 211 -5.17 5.88 17.63
N LEU A 212 -4.87 5.61 18.90
CA LEU A 212 -3.71 6.16 19.60
C LEU A 212 -2.83 5.02 20.10
N TYR A 213 -1.52 5.19 20.02
CA TYR A 213 -0.55 4.24 20.54
C TYR A 213 0.61 4.98 21.20
N TYR A 214 1.08 4.42 22.32
CA TYR A 214 2.21 4.94 23.07
C TYR A 214 3.21 3.82 23.33
N PHE A 215 4.49 4.14 23.14
CA PHE A 215 5.59 3.27 23.51
C PHE A 215 6.71 4.08 24.17
N GLY A 216 7.24 3.58 25.28
CA GLY A 216 8.35 4.19 25.99
C GLY A 216 9.42 3.16 26.34
N THR A 217 10.69 3.51 26.13
CA THR A 217 11.84 2.65 26.45
C THR A 217 13.02 3.48 26.96
N SER A 218 13.90 2.88 27.77
CA SER A 218 15.20 3.48 28.15
C SER A 218 16.26 3.36 27.05
N GLY A 219 15.92 2.78 25.89
CA GLY A 219 16.77 2.71 24.71
C GLY A 219 16.48 3.80 23.68
N SER A 220 17.08 3.65 22.50
CA SER A 220 16.88 4.55 21.34
C SER A 220 15.77 4.09 20.38
N TYR A 221 15.07 2.99 20.70
CA TYR A 221 14.03 2.44 19.83
C TYR A 221 12.86 3.41 19.68
N VAL A 222 12.45 3.62 18.43
CA VAL A 222 11.28 4.43 18.06
C VAL A 222 10.24 3.47 17.51
N ALA A 223 9.07 3.43 18.14
CA ALA A 223 8.00 2.58 17.65
C ALA A 223 7.58 2.98 16.24
N THR A 224 7.33 1.98 15.42
CA THR A 224 6.91 2.14 14.03
C THR A 224 5.38 2.19 13.94
N CYS A 225 4.84 2.53 12.77
CA CYS A 225 3.41 2.33 12.53
C CYS A 225 3.02 0.84 12.57
N ASP A 226 3.90 -0.06 12.13
CA ASP A 226 3.64 -1.49 12.16
C ASP A 226 3.46 -2.00 13.60
N ASP A 227 4.31 -1.57 14.54
CA ASP A 227 4.15 -1.87 15.97
C ASP A 227 2.79 -1.42 16.51
N ALA A 228 2.37 -0.20 16.15
CA ALA A 228 1.09 0.36 16.58
C ALA A 228 -0.10 -0.41 15.97
N VAL A 229 -0.06 -0.70 14.67
CA VAL A 229 -1.11 -1.45 13.97
C VAL A 229 -1.21 -2.88 14.50
N GLN A 230 -0.09 -3.54 14.78
CA GLN A 230 -0.08 -4.86 15.39
C GLN A 230 -0.72 -4.82 16.77
N ALA A 231 -0.32 -3.88 17.63
CA ALA A 231 -0.89 -3.74 18.98
C ALA A 231 -2.40 -3.46 18.95
N TRP A 232 -2.85 -2.58 18.04
CA TRP A 232 -4.28 -2.32 17.83
C TRP A 232 -5.03 -3.55 17.31
N TYR A 233 -4.42 -4.30 16.39
CA TYR A 233 -5.04 -5.49 15.81
C TYR A 233 -5.12 -6.66 16.80
N ASP A 234 -4.14 -6.80 17.71
CA ASP A 234 -4.08 -7.88 18.69
C ASP A 234 -5.28 -7.92 19.65
N GLU A 235 -6.04 -6.82 19.75
CA GLU A 235 -7.33 -6.76 20.44
C GLU A 235 -8.39 -7.69 19.82
N ILE A 236 -8.19 -8.20 18.60
CA ILE A 236 -9.06 -9.20 17.96
C ILE A 236 -9.33 -10.41 18.86
N LYS A 237 -8.35 -10.79 19.70
CA LYS A 237 -8.47 -11.93 20.63
C LYS A 237 -9.58 -11.75 21.67
N ASP A 238 -9.96 -10.51 21.94
CA ASP A 238 -10.97 -10.12 22.93
C ASP A 238 -12.31 -9.75 22.26
N TYR A 239 -12.40 -9.81 20.92
CA TYR A 239 -13.61 -9.43 20.18
C TYR A 239 -14.60 -10.60 20.03
N ASP A 240 -15.82 -10.40 20.52
CA ASP A 240 -16.91 -11.35 20.40
C ASP A 240 -17.77 -11.05 19.15
N TYR A 241 -17.58 -11.84 18.09
CA TYR A 241 -18.38 -11.74 16.86
C TYR A 241 -19.85 -12.13 17.05
N GLN A 242 -20.21 -12.88 18.11
CA GLN A 242 -21.59 -13.23 18.42
C GLN A 242 -22.32 -12.08 19.14
N ASN A 243 -21.56 -11.19 19.78
CA ASN A 243 -22.07 -9.98 20.41
C ASN A 243 -21.29 -8.73 19.92
N PRO A 244 -21.47 -8.34 18.64
CA PRO A 244 -20.66 -7.31 18.00
C PRO A 244 -21.05 -5.91 18.51
N VAL A 245 -20.40 -5.49 19.59
CA VAL A 245 -20.58 -4.18 20.22
C VAL A 245 -19.23 -3.50 20.46
N PHE A 246 -19.26 -2.20 20.76
CA PHE A 246 -18.07 -1.49 21.19
C PHE A 246 -17.61 -1.96 22.57
N SER A 247 -16.30 -2.15 22.74
CA SER A 247 -15.66 -2.20 24.05
C SER A 247 -14.37 -1.37 24.04
N LEU A 248 -13.94 -0.93 25.22
CA LEU A 248 -12.64 -0.25 25.37
C LEU A 248 -11.46 -1.17 25.07
N SER A 249 -11.66 -2.50 25.12
CA SER A 249 -10.62 -3.50 24.84
C SER A 249 -10.51 -3.89 23.37
N THR A 250 -11.45 -3.47 22.52
CA THR A 250 -11.51 -3.88 21.09
C THR A 250 -11.71 -2.71 20.13
N GLY A 251 -11.78 -1.49 20.67
CA GLY A 251 -12.03 -0.27 19.91
C GLY A 251 -10.97 -0.01 18.85
N HIS A 252 -9.71 -0.34 19.11
CA HIS A 252 -8.65 -0.09 18.14
C HIS A 252 -8.69 -1.13 17.02
N PHE A 253 -8.87 -2.42 17.36
CA PHE A 253 -9.03 -3.49 16.37
C PHE A 253 -10.19 -3.18 15.42
N THR A 254 -11.35 -2.87 15.98
CA THR A 254 -12.57 -2.59 15.20
C THR A 254 -12.40 -1.39 14.28
N ALA A 255 -11.63 -0.37 14.66
CA ALA A 255 -11.29 0.75 13.78
C ALA A 255 -10.37 0.35 12.61
N VAL A 256 -9.35 -0.50 12.85
CA VAL A 256 -8.42 -0.98 11.81
C VAL A 256 -9.16 -1.75 10.72
N VAL A 257 -10.08 -2.65 11.10
CA VAL A 257 -10.76 -3.55 10.17
C VAL A 257 -12.12 -3.05 9.70
N TRP A 258 -12.53 -1.83 10.09
CA TRP A 258 -13.85 -1.30 9.77
C TRP A 258 -14.09 -1.26 8.24
N LYS A 259 -15.03 -2.08 7.77
CA LYS A 259 -15.31 -2.29 6.33
C LYS A 259 -15.58 -0.99 5.57
N SER A 260 -16.41 -0.11 6.13
CA SER A 260 -16.82 1.13 5.46
C SER A 260 -15.76 2.24 5.50
N THR A 261 -14.70 2.09 6.29
CA THR A 261 -13.56 3.02 6.28
C THR A 261 -12.79 2.81 4.99
N THR A 262 -12.47 3.90 4.29
CA THR A 262 -11.80 3.84 2.98
C THR A 262 -10.44 4.53 2.98
N ARG A 263 -10.21 5.45 3.91
CA ARG A 263 -9.00 6.27 3.97
C ARG A 263 -8.36 6.23 5.33
N VAL A 264 -7.04 6.24 5.35
CA VAL A 264 -6.23 6.37 6.56
C VAL A 264 -5.10 7.36 6.35
N GLY A 265 -4.78 8.11 7.39
CA GLY A 265 -3.52 8.82 7.47
C GLY A 265 -2.99 8.75 8.90
N ALA A 266 -1.69 8.58 9.04
CA ALA A 266 -1.06 8.39 10.34
C ALA A 266 0.24 9.19 10.45
N ALA A 267 0.64 9.44 11.68
CA ALA A 267 1.89 10.12 12.00
C ALA A 267 2.39 9.69 13.37
N LEU A 268 3.66 9.96 13.62
CA LEU A 268 4.28 9.77 14.92
C LEU A 268 5.01 11.02 15.38
N ALA A 269 5.07 11.18 16.70
CA ALA A 269 5.92 12.14 17.39
C ALA A 269 6.86 11.37 18.33
N LYS A 270 8.12 11.82 18.38
CA LYS A 270 9.17 11.23 19.20
C LYS A 270 9.64 12.26 20.23
N VAL A 271 9.74 11.84 21.49
CA VAL A 271 10.34 12.62 22.57
C VAL A 271 11.51 11.82 23.14
N VAL A 272 12.66 12.47 23.27
CA VAL A 272 13.83 11.89 23.95
C VAL A 272 14.14 12.78 25.16
N ASP A 273 13.98 12.23 26.36
CA ASP A 273 14.18 12.96 27.61
C ASP A 273 14.67 12.03 28.72
N GLY A 274 15.63 12.49 29.52
CA GLY A 274 16.16 11.73 30.67
C GLY A 274 16.71 10.33 30.35
N GLY A 275 17.17 10.09 29.11
CA GLY A 275 17.61 8.76 28.66
C GLY A 275 16.46 7.83 28.21
N TYR A 276 15.23 8.32 28.14
CA TYR A 276 14.08 7.58 27.62
C TYR A 276 13.69 8.08 26.23
N THR A 277 13.37 7.15 25.34
CA THR A 277 12.70 7.43 24.06
C THR A 277 11.22 7.08 24.18
N LYS A 278 10.36 8.08 23.94
CA LYS A 278 8.90 7.94 23.91
C LYS A 278 8.39 8.19 22.50
N THR A 279 7.48 7.37 22.04
CA THR A 279 6.83 7.48 20.73
C THR A 279 5.32 7.54 20.91
N TYR A 280 4.70 8.50 20.26
CA TYR A 280 3.25 8.69 20.19
C TYR A 280 2.84 8.50 18.74
N VAL A 281 2.02 7.49 18.46
CA VAL A 281 1.51 7.20 17.12
C VAL A 281 0.03 7.49 17.09
N VAL A 282 -0.41 8.24 16.08
CA VAL A 282 -1.81 8.58 15.85
C VAL A 282 -2.19 8.14 14.44
N ALA A 283 -3.30 7.42 14.31
CA ALA A 283 -3.93 7.12 13.02
C ALA A 283 -5.32 7.75 12.96
N ARG A 284 -5.66 8.31 11.80
CA ARG A 284 -6.95 8.92 11.49
C ARG A 284 -7.64 8.16 10.36
N TYR A 285 -8.94 7.93 10.50
CA TYR A 285 -9.74 7.10 9.61
C TYR A 285 -10.94 7.85 9.06
N LEU A 286 -11.25 7.67 7.77
CA LEU A 286 -12.41 8.30 7.15
C LEU A 286 -13.11 7.39 6.12
N PRO A 287 -14.45 7.23 6.16
CA PRO A 287 -15.37 7.56 7.25
C PRO A 287 -14.93 6.99 8.62
N GLN A 288 -15.41 7.57 9.72
CA GLN A 288 -15.08 7.08 11.05
C GLN A 288 -15.66 5.66 11.30
N GLY A 289 -14.89 4.83 12.00
CA GLY A 289 -15.35 3.53 12.47
C GLY A 289 -16.19 3.61 13.74
N ASN A 290 -16.38 2.45 14.38
CA ASN A 290 -16.96 2.30 15.72
C ASN A 290 -18.31 3.00 15.92
N THR A 291 -19.09 3.09 14.85
CA THR A 291 -20.43 3.67 14.91
C THR A 291 -21.37 2.69 15.61
N LYS A 292 -22.01 3.15 16.69
CA LYS A 292 -22.96 2.34 17.48
C LYS A 292 -24.02 1.69 16.59
N GLY A 293 -24.21 0.38 16.75
CA GLY A 293 -25.18 -0.40 15.98
C GLY A 293 -24.72 -0.83 14.59
N ARG A 294 -23.48 -0.52 14.19
CA ARG A 294 -22.95 -0.85 12.85
C ARG A 294 -21.79 -1.85 12.87
N PHE A 295 -21.51 -2.49 14.00
CA PHE A 295 -20.37 -3.39 14.16
C PHE A 295 -20.50 -4.67 13.33
N ALA A 296 -21.64 -5.38 13.41
CA ALA A 296 -21.85 -6.66 12.73
C ALA A 296 -21.62 -6.62 11.21
N GLU A 297 -21.93 -5.49 10.56
CA GLU A 297 -21.75 -5.28 9.12
C GLU A 297 -20.36 -4.76 8.74
N ASN A 298 -19.58 -4.25 9.71
CA ASN A 298 -18.29 -3.59 9.47
C ASN A 298 -17.09 -4.36 10.04
N VAL A 299 -17.27 -5.26 10.99
CA VAL A 299 -16.22 -6.05 11.61
C VAL A 299 -16.45 -7.51 11.25
N LEU A 300 -15.91 -7.90 10.10
CA LEU A 300 -16.11 -9.23 9.53
C LEU A 300 -15.17 -10.25 10.20
N PRO A 301 -15.53 -11.52 10.33
CA PRO A 301 -14.65 -12.54 10.88
C PRO A 301 -13.43 -12.82 9.97
N LEU A 302 -12.46 -13.57 10.50
CA LEU A 302 -11.34 -14.07 9.72
C LEU A 302 -11.81 -15.02 8.61
N ALA A 303 -10.99 -15.15 7.56
CA ALA A 303 -11.19 -16.20 6.57
C ALA A 303 -11.20 -17.59 7.23
N SER A 304 -12.24 -18.36 6.94
CA SER A 304 -12.38 -19.77 7.33
C SER A 304 -11.48 -20.69 6.52
#